data_AF-A0A9E1Z0N2-F1
#
_entry.id   AF-A0A9E1Z0N2-F1
#
_cell.length_a   1.000
_cell.length_b   1.000
_cell.length_c   1.000
_cell.angle_alpha   90.00
_cell.angle_beta   90.00
_cell.angle_gamma   90.00
#
_symmetry.space_group_name_H-M   'P 1'
#
loop_
_entity.id
_entity.type
_entity.pdbx_description
1 polymer ?
#
loop_
_entity_poly.entity_id
_entity_poly.type
_entity_poly.pdbx_seq_one_letter_code
_entity_poly.pdbx_strand_id
1 'polypeptide(L)'
;MIKSLLVCTLLLCTCAFADNGHLIRTSKTEQYNVAVFAEPWPARVGRLQLQFIVTDNTGNIVEAQSIIPLAARSSIELPDIGPFAFTYIVDGTEQQEIRFDVLPVASPLVEFWHIWLFLIIGVILIILREKLAKNMQERYPST
;
A
#
# COMPACT_ATOMS: atom_id res chain seq x y z
N MET A 1 31.87 0.36 10.58
CA MET A 1 31.09 0.92 9.44
C MET A 1 29.97 -0.01 8.96
N ILE A 2 30.20 -1.32 8.78
CA ILE A 2 29.14 -2.29 8.37
C ILE A 2 27.89 -2.29 9.27
N LYS A 3 28.05 -2.14 10.58
CA LYS A 3 26.92 -2.06 11.53
C LYS A 3 26.00 -0.85 11.31
N SER A 4 26.53 0.27 10.81
CA SER A 4 25.75 1.50 10.55
C SER A 4 24.91 1.37 9.28
N LEU A 5 25.41 0.64 8.28
CA LEU A 5 24.69 0.37 7.05
C LEU A 5 23.47 -0.54 7.30
N LEU A 6 23.66 -1.58 8.11
CA LEU A 6 22.62 -2.57 8.44
C LEU A 6 21.45 -1.95 9.24
N VAL A 7 21.75 -0.97 10.10
CA VAL A 7 20.74 -0.19 10.83
C VAL A 7 19.95 0.74 9.89
N CYS A 8 20.61 1.40 8.93
CA CYS A 8 19.90 2.18 7.90
C CYS A 8 19.03 1.31 6.98
N THR A 9 19.47 0.10 6.62
CA THR A 9 18.66 -0.82 5.81
C THR A 9 17.43 -1.33 6.56
N LEU A 10 17.55 -1.58 7.87
CA LEU A 10 16.40 -1.94 8.73
C LEU A 10 15.42 -0.77 8.92
N LEU A 11 15.91 0.46 9.05
CA LEU A 11 15.07 1.67 9.21
C LEU A 11 14.36 2.11 7.91
N LEU A 12 14.89 1.76 6.73
CA LEU A 12 14.26 2.07 5.43
C LEU A 12 13.27 1.00 4.98
N CYS A 13 13.26 -0.18 5.60
CA CYS A 13 12.30 -1.26 5.32
C CYS A 13 11.00 -1.16 6.13
N THR A 14 10.83 -0.17 7.02
CA THR A 14 9.62 -0.04 7.84
C THR A 14 8.47 0.70 7.16
N CYS A 15 8.46 0.81 5.82
CA CYS A 15 7.22 1.10 5.10
C CYS A 15 6.31 -0.15 5.09
N ALA A 16 6.07 -0.71 6.28
CA ALA A 16 4.85 -1.45 6.54
C ALA A 16 3.73 -0.41 6.42
N PHE A 17 3.25 -0.21 5.18
CA PHE A 17 1.97 0.45 4.95
C PHE A 17 0.97 -0.22 5.90
N ALA A 18 0.43 0.57 6.82
CA ALA A 18 -0.53 0.10 7.78
C ALA A 18 -1.70 -0.55 7.03
N ASP A 19 -1.99 -1.80 7.40
CA ASP A 19 -2.96 -2.80 6.91
C ASP A 19 -4.46 -2.37 6.93
N ASN A 20 -4.75 -1.07 6.84
CA ASN A 20 -6.06 -0.48 7.15
C ASN A 20 -6.80 0.11 5.94
N GLY A 21 -6.30 -0.09 4.74
CA GLY A 21 -6.87 0.40 3.50
C GLY A 21 -6.84 1.90 3.33
N HIS A 22 -6.96 2.33 2.07
CA HIS A 22 -7.08 3.74 1.76
C HIS A 22 -8.54 4.17 1.91
N LEU A 23 -8.81 5.23 2.67
CA LEU A 23 -10.16 5.81 2.77
C LEU A 23 -10.54 6.40 1.41
N ILE A 24 -11.50 5.77 0.73
CA ILE A 24 -11.96 6.20 -0.60
C ILE A 24 -13.22 7.05 -0.51
N ARG A 25 -14.05 6.86 0.53
CA ARG A 25 -15.30 7.60 0.67
C ARG A 25 -15.80 7.64 2.10
N THR A 26 -16.44 8.74 2.45
CA THR A 26 -17.33 8.86 3.61
C THR A 26 -18.72 9.27 3.17
N SER A 27 -19.75 8.72 3.81
CA SER A 27 -21.15 9.10 3.64
C SER A 27 -21.81 9.27 5.01
N LYS A 28 -22.84 10.11 5.05
CA LYS A 28 -23.68 10.30 6.24
C LYS A 28 -25.13 10.18 5.84
N THR A 29 -25.86 9.33 6.56
CA THR A 29 -27.30 9.14 6.46
C THR A 29 -27.98 9.78 7.68
N GLU A 30 -29.31 9.70 7.78
CA GLU A 30 -30.03 10.21 8.95
C GLU A 30 -29.62 9.48 10.24
N GLN A 31 -29.25 8.20 10.16
CA GLN A 31 -29.00 7.34 11.31
C GLN A 31 -27.52 6.93 11.47
N TYR A 32 -26.78 6.87 10.37
CA TYR A 32 -25.44 6.29 10.33
C TYR A 32 -24.41 7.14 9.59
N ASN A 33 -23.16 7.05 10.03
CA ASN A 33 -21.99 7.46 9.27
C ASN A 33 -21.34 6.20 8.66
N VAL A 34 -20.87 6.31 7.43
CA VAL A 34 -20.27 5.20 6.68
C VAL A 34 -18.92 5.64 6.14
N ALA A 35 -17.88 4.85 6.36
CA ALA A 35 -16.56 5.03 5.77
C ALA A 35 -16.20 3.78 4.96
N VAL A 36 -15.71 3.99 3.74
CA VAL A 36 -15.34 2.92 2.80
C VAL A 36 -13.85 3.01 2.54
N PHE A 37 -13.17 1.87 2.71
CA PHE A 37 -11.74 1.71 2.50
C PHE A 37 -11.49 0.68 1.40
N ALA A 38 -10.39 0.86 0.66
CA ALA A 38 -10.01 -0.04 -0.43
C ALA A 38 -8.51 -0.40 -0.39
N GLU A 39 -8.21 -1.65 -0.74
CA GLU A 39 -6.86 -2.19 -0.89
C GLU A 39 -6.74 -3.14 -2.10
N PRO A 40 -5.74 -2.96 -2.98
CA PRO A 40 -4.77 -1.86 -3.02
C PRO A 40 -5.41 -0.56 -3.51
N TRP A 41 -4.82 0.58 -3.14
CA TRP A 41 -5.17 1.88 -3.72
C TRP A 41 -3.93 2.60 -4.29
N PRO A 42 -3.96 3.08 -5.55
CA PRO A 42 -5.06 3.01 -6.52
C PRO A 42 -5.46 1.58 -6.89
N ALA A 43 -6.72 1.39 -7.30
CA ALA A 43 -7.24 0.08 -7.68
C ALA A 43 -6.44 -0.49 -8.87
N ARG A 44 -6.18 -1.81 -8.83
CA ARG A 44 -5.44 -2.52 -9.87
C ARG A 44 -6.21 -3.75 -10.32
N VAL A 45 -5.93 -4.19 -11.55
CA VAL A 45 -6.44 -5.48 -12.05
C VAL A 45 -6.12 -6.58 -11.05
N GLY A 46 -7.10 -7.46 -10.81
CA GLY A 46 -7.01 -8.51 -9.80
C GLY A 46 -7.90 -8.21 -8.59
N ARG A 47 -7.42 -8.62 -7.41
CA ARG A 47 -8.24 -8.64 -6.20
C ARG A 47 -8.26 -7.27 -5.51
N LEU A 48 -9.42 -6.62 -5.50
CA LEU A 48 -9.69 -5.43 -4.69
C LEU A 48 -10.42 -5.86 -3.41
N GLN A 49 -9.86 -5.54 -2.25
CA GLN A 49 -10.51 -5.68 -0.97
C GLN A 49 -11.19 -4.36 -0.60
N LEU A 50 -12.47 -4.44 -0.23
CA LEU A 50 -13.24 -3.31 0.29
C LEU A 50 -13.58 -3.58 1.76
N GLN A 51 -13.45 -2.55 2.57
CA GLN A 51 -13.82 -2.57 3.97
C GLN A 51 -14.79 -1.43 4.26
N PHE A 52 -15.86 -1.74 5.00
CA PHE A 52 -16.91 -0.80 5.36
C PHE A 52 -16.90 -0.63 6.87
N ILE A 53 -16.92 0.63 7.32
CA ILE A 53 -17.09 0.99 8.71
C ILE A 53 -18.39 1.75 8.81
N VAL A 54 -19.34 1.24 9.58
CA VAL A 54 -20.59 1.93 9.85
C VAL A 54 -20.67 2.25 11.33
N THR A 55 -20.87 3.54 11.63
CA THR A 55 -21.06 4.02 12.99
C THR A 55 -22.38 4.75 13.11
N ASP A 56 -22.93 4.84 14.32
CA ASP A 56 -24.07 5.71 14.59
C ASP A 56 -23.65 7.20 14.53
N ASN A 57 -24.62 8.10 14.70
CA ASN A 57 -24.39 9.55 14.75
C ASN A 57 -23.56 10.02 15.96
N THR A 58 -23.39 9.18 16.98
CA THR A 58 -22.60 9.45 18.17
C THR A 58 -21.17 8.89 18.08
N GLY A 59 -20.86 8.13 17.03
CA GLY A 59 -19.55 7.56 16.75
C GLY A 59 -19.35 6.11 17.21
N ASN A 60 -20.39 5.43 17.71
CA ASN A 60 -20.26 4.03 18.09
C ASN A 60 -20.38 3.12 16.86
N ILE A 61 -19.56 2.08 16.80
CA ILE A 61 -19.64 1.06 15.74
C ILE A 61 -20.98 0.33 15.86
N VAL A 62 -21.68 0.20 14.73
CA VAL A 62 -22.96 -0.50 14.67
C VAL A 62 -22.73 -1.94 14.23
N GLU A 63 -22.98 -2.89 15.12
CA GLU A 63 -22.98 -4.33 14.83
C GLU A 63 -24.43 -4.79 14.56
N ALA A 64 -24.94 -4.54 13.35
CA ALA A 64 -26.24 -5.05 12.91
C ALA A 64 -26.06 -6.18 11.89
N GLN A 65 -26.92 -7.20 11.92
CA GLN A 65 -26.84 -8.34 10.97
C GLN A 65 -27.02 -7.92 9.50
N SER A 66 -27.65 -6.76 9.25
CA SER A 66 -27.83 -6.16 7.92
C SER A 66 -26.63 -5.31 7.47
N ILE A 67 -25.63 -5.12 8.34
CA ILE A 67 -24.47 -4.27 8.10
C ILE A 67 -23.22 -5.16 8.11
N ILE A 68 -22.41 -5.05 7.06
CA ILE A 68 -21.13 -5.76 6.97
C ILE A 68 -20.26 -5.28 8.15
N PRO A 69 -19.90 -6.15 9.11
CA PRO A 69 -19.12 -5.73 10.27
C PRO A 69 -17.75 -5.21 9.83
N LEU A 70 -17.12 -4.38 10.66
CA LEU A 70 -15.78 -3.82 10.42
C LEU A 70 -14.73 -4.89 10.05
N ALA A 71 -14.90 -6.13 10.53
CA ALA A 71 -14.02 -7.27 10.26
C ALA A 71 -14.31 -7.99 8.93
N ALA A 72 -15.44 -7.74 8.28
CA ALA A 72 -15.80 -8.39 7.03
C ALA A 72 -15.26 -7.59 5.84
N ARG A 73 -14.06 -7.96 5.41
CA ARG A 73 -13.49 -7.52 4.13
C ARG A 73 -14.21 -8.22 3.00
N SER A 74 -14.88 -7.46 2.13
CA SER A 74 -15.40 -8.02 0.88
C SER A 74 -14.32 -7.93 -0.19
N SER A 75 -14.32 -8.89 -1.11
CA SER A 75 -13.33 -8.97 -2.17
C SER A 75 -14.04 -8.99 -3.50
N ILE A 76 -13.60 -8.14 -4.42
CA ILE A 76 -14.11 -8.04 -5.78
C ILE A 76 -12.93 -8.32 -6.73
N GLU A 77 -13.14 -9.19 -7.72
CA GLU A 77 -12.18 -9.37 -8.80
C GLU A 77 -12.45 -8.33 -9.90
N LEU A 78 -11.42 -7.55 -10.22
CA LEU A 78 -11.43 -6.56 -11.30
C LEU A 78 -10.74 -7.18 -12.53
N PRO A 79 -11.48 -7.53 -13.59
CA PRO A 79 -10.95 -8.33 -14.70
C PRO A 79 -10.08 -7.52 -15.67
N ASP A 80 -10.36 -6.23 -15.83
CA ASP A 80 -9.77 -5.40 -16.88
C ASP A 80 -9.38 -4.01 -16.38
N ILE A 81 -8.53 -3.34 -17.16
CA ILE A 81 -8.11 -1.94 -16.97
C ILE A 81 -9.22 -1.03 -17.48
N GLY A 82 -9.57 0.00 -16.72
CA GLY A 82 -10.54 1.00 -17.15
C GLY A 82 -11.27 1.70 -16.01
N PRO A 83 -12.25 2.55 -16.32
CA PRO A 83 -13.07 3.20 -15.32
C PRO A 83 -14.09 2.19 -14.75
N PHE A 84 -14.11 2.07 -13.42
CA PHE A 84 -15.10 1.27 -12.70
C PHE A 84 -15.93 2.16 -11.78
N ALA A 85 -17.16 1.73 -11.58
CA ALA A 85 -18.10 2.34 -10.66
C ALA A 85 -18.55 1.31 -9.63
N PHE A 86 -18.59 1.72 -8.37
CA PHE A 86 -19.06 0.92 -7.26
C PHE A 86 -20.21 1.65 -6.56
N THR A 87 -21.34 0.97 -6.42
CA THR A 87 -22.50 1.41 -5.64
C THR A 87 -22.74 0.44 -4.49
N TYR A 88 -23.27 0.97 -3.40
CA TYR A 88 -23.60 0.19 -2.21
C TYR A 88 -24.85 0.76 -1.55
N ILE A 89 -25.57 -0.08 -0.82
CA ILE A 89 -26.82 0.26 -0.15
C ILE A 89 -26.59 0.17 1.35
N VAL A 90 -27.01 1.19 2.09
CA VAL A 90 -26.99 1.21 3.56
C VAL A 90 -28.39 1.56 4.03
N ASP A 91 -28.97 0.69 4.86
CA ASP A 91 -30.32 0.85 5.41
C ASP A 91 -31.39 1.12 4.32
N GLY A 92 -31.35 0.33 3.25
CA GLY A 92 -32.27 0.47 2.11
C GLY A 92 -32.04 1.70 1.23
N THR A 93 -31.07 2.57 1.57
CA THR A 93 -30.74 3.77 0.80
C THR A 93 -29.49 3.56 -0.04
N GLU A 94 -29.63 3.69 -1.36
CA GLU A 94 -28.49 3.66 -2.29
C GLU A 94 -27.57 4.86 -2.04
N GLN A 95 -26.28 4.58 -1.88
CA GLN A 95 -25.27 5.58 -1.63
C GLN A 95 -24.67 6.10 -2.93
N GLN A 96 -24.04 7.27 -2.87
CA GLN A 96 -23.43 7.87 -4.04
C GLN A 96 -22.35 6.96 -4.65
N GLU A 97 -22.41 6.82 -5.97
CA GLU A 97 -21.46 6.07 -6.78
C GLU A 97 -20.01 6.51 -6.53
N ILE A 98 -19.13 5.53 -6.29
CA ILE A 98 -17.69 5.73 -6.21
C ILE A 98 -17.09 5.34 -7.56
N ARG A 99 -16.46 6.29 -8.23
CA ARG A 99 -15.78 6.08 -9.51
C ARG A 99 -14.27 6.04 -9.31
N PHE A 100 -13.61 5.07 -9.90
CA PHE A 100 -12.16 4.93 -9.86
C PHE A 100 -11.63 4.26 -11.12
N ASP A 101 -10.38 4.59 -11.47
CA ASP A 101 -9.68 3.95 -12.58
C ASP A 101 -8.90 2.74 -12.08
N VAL A 102 -9.11 1.61 -12.74
CA VAL A 102 -8.38 0.37 -12.49
C VAL A 102 -7.13 0.38 -13.36
N LEU A 103 -5.98 0.33 -12.69
CA LEU A 103 -4.67 0.36 -13.32
C LEU A 103 -4.12 -1.06 -13.56
N PRO A 104 -3.15 -1.24 -14.46
CA PRO A 104 -2.44 -2.52 -14.57
C PRO A 104 -1.70 -2.86 -13.25
N VAL A 105 -1.51 -4.16 -13.02
CA VAL A 105 -0.63 -4.65 -11.95
C VAL A 105 0.78 -4.12 -12.23
N ALA A 106 1.37 -3.42 -11.25
CA ALA A 106 2.75 -3.00 -11.37
C ALA A 106 3.65 -4.25 -11.37
N SER A 107 4.63 -4.29 -12.28
CA SER A 107 5.69 -5.31 -12.16
C SER A 107 6.41 -5.12 -10.82
N PRO A 108 6.77 -6.20 -10.10
CA PRO A 108 7.53 -6.10 -8.85
C PRO A 108 8.83 -5.29 -8.98
N LEU A 109 9.42 -5.24 -10.18
CA LEU A 109 10.59 -4.42 -10.47
C LEU A 109 10.31 -2.92 -10.34
N VAL A 110 9.11 -2.49 -10.76
CA VAL A 110 8.67 -1.09 -10.72
C VAL A 110 8.15 -0.75 -9.32
N GLU A 111 7.37 -1.65 -8.71
CA GLU A 111 6.82 -1.46 -7.37
C GLU A 111 7.93 -1.28 -6.32
N PHE A 112 8.98 -2.10 -6.39
CA PHE A 112 10.10 -2.08 -5.45
C PHE A 112 11.35 -1.41 -6.01
N TRP A 113 11.23 -0.47 -6.96
CA TRP A 113 12.38 0.13 -7.65
C TRP A 113 13.41 0.77 -6.69
N HIS A 114 12.96 1.34 -5.57
CA HIS A 114 13.83 1.90 -4.53
C HIS A 114 14.74 0.83 -3.88
N ILE A 115 14.22 -0.39 -3.66
CA ILE A 115 14.98 -1.50 -3.09
C ILE A 115 16.05 -1.94 -4.10
N TRP A 116 15.68 -2.08 -5.36
CA TRP A 116 16.61 -2.40 -6.44
C TRP A 116 17.70 -1.33 -6.59
N LEU A 117 17.34 -0.05 -6.56
CA LEU A 117 18.28 1.07 -6.59
C LEU A 117 19.27 0.98 -5.42
N PHE A 118 18.78 0.74 -4.20
CA PHE A 118 19.62 0.64 -3.01
C PHE A 118 20.61 -0.53 -3.11
N LEU A 119 20.16 -1.70 -3.59
CA LEU A 119 21.02 -2.86 -3.84
C LEU A 119 22.10 -2.55 -4.88
N ILE A 120 21.74 -1.92 -5.99
CA ILE A 120 22.67 -1.53 -7.06
C ILE A 120 23.72 -0.55 -6.52
N ILE A 121 23.30 0.50 -5.81
CA ILE A 121 24.22 1.48 -5.21
C ILE A 121 25.16 0.80 -4.21
N GLY A 122 24.63 -0.11 -3.37
CA GLY A 122 25.44 -0.88 -2.42
C GLY A 122 26.54 -1.68 -3.10
N VAL A 123 26.21 -2.38 -4.19
CA VAL A 123 27.18 -3.15 -5.00
C VAL A 123 28.23 -2.23 -5.62
N ILE A 124 27.83 -1.08 -6.19
CA ILE A 124 28.76 -0.10 -6.77
C ILE A 124 29.77 0.38 -5.72
N LEU A 125 29.32 0.71 -4.52
CA LEU A 125 30.21 1.17 -3.44
C LEU A 125 31.22 0.10 -3.01
N ILE A 126 30.82 -1.18 -2.98
CA ILE A 126 31.73 -2.30 -2.67
C ILE A 126 32.81 -2.42 -3.75
N ILE A 127 32.42 -2.40 -5.04
CA ILE A 127 33.35 -2.48 -6.16
C ILE A 127 34.33 -1.30 -6.16
N LEU A 128 33.82 -0.09 -5.93
CA LEU A 128 34.65 1.12 -5.84
C LEU A 128 35.64 1.04 -4.69
N ARG A 129 35.22 0.55 -3.52
CA ARG A 129 36.09 0.33 -2.37
C ARG A 129 37.21 -0.65 -2.71
N GLU A 130 36.91 -1.79 -3.34
CA GLU A 130 37.92 -2.77 -3.72
C GLU A 130 38.90 -2.23 -4.75
N LYS A 131 38.40 -1.50 -5.77
CA LYS A 131 39.27 -0.85 -6.75
C LYS A 131 40.17 0.21 -6.13
N LEU A 132 39.64 1.03 -5.20
CA LEU A 132 40.44 2.01 -4.46
C LEU A 132 41.51 1.35 -3.59
N ALA A 133 41.17 0.25 -2.90
CA ALA A 133 42.11 -0.48 -2.07
C ALA A 133 43.26 -1.09 -2.90
N LYS A 134 42.94 -1.71 -4.05
CA LYS A 134 43.95 -2.24 -4.98
C LYS A 134 44.86 -1.14 -5.54
N ASN A 135 44.28 -0.03 -5.98
CA ASN A 135 45.04 1.11 -6.52
C ASN A 135 45.93 1.78 -5.44
N MET A 136 45.48 1.83 -4.18
CA MET A 136 46.32 2.30 -3.06
C MET A 136 47.50 1.36 -2.78
N GLN A 137 47.30 0.05 -2.81
CA GLN A 137 48.40 -0.93 -2.65
C GLN A 137 49.43 -0.86 -3.78
N GLU A 138 49.00 -0.62 -5.01
CA GLU A 138 49.90 -0.42 -6.16
C GLU A 138 50.70 0.88 -6.03
N ARG A 139 50.10 1.97 -5.54
CA ARG A 139 50.79 3.26 -5.34
C ARG A 139 51.70 3.32 -4.12
N TYR A 140 51.36 2.58 -3.06
CA TYR A 140 52.10 2.57 -1.80
C TYR A 140 52.29 1.12 -1.34
N PRO A 141 53.25 0.37 -1.92
CA PRO A 141 53.55 -0.97 -1.47
C PRO A 141 54.05 -0.91 -0.02
N SER A 142 53.38 -1.62 0.87
CA SER A 142 53.84 -1.79 2.25
C SER A 142 55.15 -2.56 2.22
N THR A 143 56.25 -1.87 2.55
CA THR A 143 57.54 -2.48 2.93
C THR A 143 57.39 -3.38 4.15
#